data_AF-A0A8T4BYV2-F1
#
_entry.id   AF-A0A8T4BYV2-F1
#
_cell.length_a   1.000
_cell.length_b   1.000
_cell.length_c   1.000
_cell.angle_alpha   90.00
_cell.angle_beta   90.00
_cell.angle_gamma   90.00
#
_symmetry.space_group_name_H-M   'P 1'
#
loop_
_entity.id
_entity.type
_entity.pdbx_description
1 polymer ?
#
loop_
_entity_poly.entity_id
_entity_poly.type
_entity_poly.pdbx_seq_one_letter_code
_entity_poly.pdbx_strand_id
1 'polypeptide(L)'
;MNSKIYLAVVVVAFFAVGAVLGYGSFTGMVVKTESIEVKTVIKPAVSGSFYPDDPGQLGSMIDGFLAEASPAEAKPRAIVVPHAGYIYSGSTAAHGFKALQGHDYETVIVIGSSHHYAFDGVAVPNSTHYRTPLGDVAISGRAAELVDGFIFRSNDVFEPEHSIEVEIPFLQSVLGDFEIIPILVSRVDPQTLASKLLPLIDENTLVVASSDLSHYYPYEEAVSLDSNCIEGIPALDFERFESCECCGRIPVLTVMLIAEEHGWVGGLLDYRNSGDTAGTKEAVVGYASIAFYETSEMLTKLEQSFLLSLARKTIEGYLTNQLLPEIDETNLSEILKETRGCFVTLNTNRGLRGCIGHILPQVPLYQCVIQNAVSAALHDARFTPVTSNELDGIHIDISVLSVPKKIEFQSPGEIPGKLRPGIDGVVLHYNGRTSTYLPQVWGQLPEKEEFLSSLCIKQGSPANCWALPGVAVETYQAFVFEEG
;
A
#
# COMPACT_ATOMS: atom_id res chain seq x y z
N MET A 1 29.98 -0.50 20.15
CA MET A 1 30.25 -0.67 21.59
C MET A 1 29.60 0.50 22.31
N ASN A 2 28.39 0.34 22.84
CA ASN A 2 27.68 1.41 23.55
C ASN A 2 28.26 1.57 24.95
N SER A 3 28.90 2.70 25.25
CA SER A 3 29.21 3.08 26.62
C SER A 3 27.93 3.61 27.26
N LYS A 4 27.18 2.73 27.93
CA LYS A 4 26.10 3.14 28.84
C LYS A 4 26.75 3.75 30.08
N ILE A 5 26.61 5.06 30.27
CA ILE A 5 27.01 5.73 31.51
C ILE A 5 25.91 5.43 32.55
N TYR A 6 26.23 4.61 33.54
CA TYR A 6 25.32 4.32 34.65
C TYR A 6 25.54 5.34 35.76
N LEU A 7 24.57 6.23 35.99
CA LEU A 7 24.55 7.09 37.17
C LEU A 7 23.71 6.39 38.25
N ALA A 8 24.36 5.83 39.27
CA ALA A 8 23.67 5.22 40.40
C ALA A 8 23.24 6.32 41.39
N VAL A 9 21.93 6.60 41.47
CA VAL A 9 21.37 7.44 42.53
C VAL A 9 21.07 6.56 43.74
N VAL A 10 21.86 6.71 44.81
CA VAL A 10 21.64 6.00 46.08
C VAL A 10 20.67 6.80 46.93
N VAL A 11 19.40 6.38 47.00
CA VAL A 11 18.43 6.93 47.96
C VAL A 11 18.57 6.15 49.27
N VAL A 12 19.18 6.76 50.29
CA VAL A 12 19.26 6.18 51.65
C VAL A 12 18.07 6.66 52.46
N ALA A 13 17.08 5.79 52.67
CA ALA A 13 15.98 6.04 53.60
C ALA A 13 16.39 5.61 55.02
N PHE A 14 16.56 6.56 55.94
CA PHE A 14 16.75 6.27 57.37
C PHE A 14 15.40 6.01 58.02
N PHE A 15 15.11 4.75 58.39
CA PHE A 15 14.03 4.42 59.32
C PHE A 15 14.60 4.29 60.73
N ALA A 16 14.24 5.22 61.61
CA ALA A 16 14.45 5.10 63.05
C ALA A 16 13.24 4.41 63.68
N VAL A 17 13.39 3.16 64.16
CA VAL A 17 12.41 2.52 65.06
C VAL A 17 13.14 1.68 66.12
N GLY A 18 12.76 1.89 67.38
CA GLY A 18 13.37 1.33 68.57
C GLY A 18 13.24 -0.18 68.73
N ALA A 19 14.22 -0.76 69.43
CA ALA A 19 14.35 -2.18 69.68
C ALA A 19 13.37 -2.67 70.77
N VAL A 20 12.45 -3.56 70.38
CA VAL A 20 11.93 -4.61 71.28
C VAL A 20 12.01 -5.94 70.50
N LEU A 21 12.93 -6.78 70.98
CA LEU A 21 13.08 -8.24 70.81
C LEU A 21 12.13 -8.93 69.80
N GLY A 22 12.68 -9.35 68.67
CA GLY A 22 12.03 -10.30 67.77
C GLY A 22 12.90 -10.58 66.54
N TYR A 23 13.35 -11.83 66.40
CA TYR A 23 14.08 -12.33 65.24
C TYR A 23 13.31 -12.05 63.94
N GLY A 24 13.89 -11.25 63.04
CA GLY A 24 13.36 -10.97 61.70
C GLY A 24 14.49 -10.98 60.68
N SER A 25 14.38 -11.85 59.70
CA SER A 25 15.33 -12.03 58.59
C SER A 25 15.46 -10.74 57.77
N PHE A 26 16.68 -10.30 57.48
CA PHE A 26 16.95 -9.17 56.58
C PHE A 26 16.55 -9.56 55.14
N THR A 27 15.43 -9.04 54.67
CA THR A 27 15.05 -9.12 53.25
C THR A 27 15.91 -8.16 52.44
N GLY A 28 16.57 -8.69 51.40
CA GLY A 28 17.47 -7.94 50.52
C GLY A 28 16.82 -6.72 49.87
N MET A 29 17.57 -5.63 49.85
CA MET A 29 17.23 -4.38 49.18
C MET A 29 17.26 -4.61 47.66
N VAL A 30 16.09 -4.53 47.01
CA VAL A 30 15.98 -4.55 45.55
C VAL A 30 16.35 -3.15 45.04
N VAL A 31 17.54 -3.03 44.46
CA VAL A 31 17.92 -1.84 43.69
C VAL A 31 17.19 -1.94 42.34
N LYS A 32 16.12 -1.15 42.16
CA LYS A 32 15.56 -0.89 40.83
C LYS A 32 16.50 0.08 40.11
N THR A 33 17.26 -0.43 39.16
CA THR A 33 17.98 0.39 38.20
C THR A 33 16.98 0.88 37.15
N GLU A 34 16.48 2.10 37.29
CA GLU A 34 15.81 2.79 36.19
C GLU A 34 16.88 3.31 35.22
N SER A 35 16.84 2.84 33.97
CA SER A 35 17.66 3.39 32.91
C SER A 35 17.09 4.74 32.50
N ILE A 36 17.79 5.83 32.83
CA ILE A 36 17.50 7.14 32.27
C ILE A 36 18.00 7.12 30.83
N GLU A 37 17.09 7.04 29.87
CA GLU A 37 17.43 7.21 28.46
C GLU A 37 17.72 8.69 28.22
N VAL A 38 18.98 9.00 27.91
CA VAL A 38 19.40 10.39 27.68
C VAL A 38 18.89 10.82 26.31
N LYS A 39 18.03 11.83 26.28
CA LYS A 39 17.52 12.41 25.02
C LYS A 39 18.66 12.95 24.15
N THR A 40 18.88 12.31 23.01
CA THR A 40 19.78 12.73 21.93
C THR A 40 18.97 13.11 20.69
N VAL A 41 19.36 14.18 20.00
CA VAL A 41 18.52 14.85 19.01
C VAL A 41 19.30 15.14 17.73
N ILE A 42 18.75 14.79 16.57
CA ILE A 42 19.21 15.27 15.26
C ILE A 42 18.64 16.67 15.05
N LYS A 43 19.51 17.63 14.78
CA LYS A 43 19.13 19.04 14.56
C LYS A 43 18.73 19.23 13.10
N PRO A 44 17.83 20.20 12.81
CA PRO A 44 17.47 20.49 11.43
C PRO A 44 18.66 21.11 10.69
N ALA A 45 18.94 20.60 9.50
CA ALA A 45 19.99 21.03 8.58
C ALA A 45 19.53 22.21 7.71
N VAL A 46 18.24 22.30 7.38
CA VAL A 46 17.71 23.25 6.39
C VAL A 46 16.62 24.19 6.92
N SER A 47 16.40 24.20 8.23
CA SER A 47 15.59 25.23 8.90
C SER A 47 16.14 26.64 8.66
N GLY A 48 15.30 27.53 8.14
CA GLY A 48 15.65 28.89 7.73
C GLY A 48 16.12 29.02 6.27
N SER A 49 16.27 27.91 5.53
CA SER A 49 16.63 27.92 4.11
C SER A 49 15.60 27.23 3.21
N PHE A 50 15.17 26.00 3.54
CA PHE A 50 14.14 25.28 2.78
C PHE A 50 12.74 25.60 3.27
N TYR A 51 12.61 25.89 4.56
CA TYR A 51 11.38 26.27 5.24
C TYR A 51 11.69 27.25 6.39
N PRO A 52 10.73 28.07 6.87
CA PRO A 52 10.97 29.04 7.94
C PRO A 52 11.47 28.41 9.25
N ASP A 53 12.40 29.07 9.94
CA ASP A 53 12.88 28.66 11.28
C ASP A 53 11.97 29.14 12.42
N ASP A 54 11.14 30.15 12.19
CA ASP A 54 10.09 30.57 13.11
C ASP A 54 8.89 29.60 13.07
N PRO A 55 8.47 29.02 14.21
CA PRO A 55 7.39 28.04 14.24
C PRO A 55 6.04 28.59 13.80
N GLY A 56 5.75 29.87 14.07
CA GLY A 56 4.49 30.50 13.67
C GLY A 56 4.40 30.71 12.16
N GLN A 57 5.51 31.13 11.54
CA GLN A 57 5.61 31.25 10.08
C GLN A 57 5.57 29.89 9.38
N LEU A 58 6.29 28.90 9.91
CA LEU A 58 6.30 27.54 9.38
C LEU A 58 4.90 26.92 9.42
N GLY A 59 4.24 26.98 10.59
CA GLY A 59 2.87 26.47 10.75
C GLY A 59 1.88 27.15 9.80
N SER A 60 1.92 28.49 9.70
CA SER A 60 1.05 29.24 8.79
C SER A 60 1.29 28.91 7.31
N MET A 61 2.54 28.67 6.92
CA MET A 61 2.90 28.26 5.55
C MET A 61 2.34 26.88 5.24
N ILE A 62 2.52 25.90 6.13
CA ILE A 62 1.99 24.54 5.99
C ILE A 62 0.46 24.55 5.94
N ASP A 63 -0.20 25.28 6.85
CA ASP A 63 -1.66 25.41 6.88
C ASP A 63 -2.21 26.00 5.56
N GLY A 64 -1.50 26.98 4.99
CA GLY A 64 -1.83 27.55 3.69
C GLY A 64 -1.82 26.50 2.57
N PHE A 65 -0.79 25.68 2.50
CA PHE A 65 -0.72 24.60 1.51
C PHE A 65 -1.77 23.51 1.76
N LEU A 66 -1.96 23.09 3.02
CA LEU A 66 -2.95 22.07 3.38
C LEU A 66 -4.40 22.52 3.12
N ALA A 67 -4.66 23.82 3.03
CA ALA A 67 -5.98 24.35 2.68
C ALA A 67 -6.32 24.22 1.19
N GLU A 68 -5.33 24.05 0.31
CA GLU A 68 -5.54 23.83 -1.13
C GLU A 68 -5.86 22.36 -1.45
N ALA A 69 -5.53 21.44 -0.54
CA ALA A 69 -5.73 20.01 -0.69
C ALA A 69 -6.98 19.49 0.03
N SER A 70 -7.44 18.29 -0.36
CA SER A 70 -8.57 17.60 0.29
C SER A 70 -8.10 16.36 1.05
N PRO A 71 -8.70 16.03 2.21
CA PRO A 71 -8.42 14.78 2.91
C PRO A 71 -8.91 13.58 2.09
N ALA A 72 -8.27 12.43 2.25
CA ALA A 72 -8.67 11.20 1.58
C ALA A 72 -9.75 10.46 2.39
N GLU A 73 -10.74 9.89 1.69
CA GLU A 73 -11.79 9.08 2.31
C GLU A 73 -11.23 7.77 2.89
N ALA A 74 -10.33 7.11 2.14
CA ALA A 74 -9.65 5.90 2.57
C ALA A 74 -8.31 6.24 3.24
N LYS A 75 -7.88 5.41 4.20
CA LYS A 75 -6.60 5.56 4.91
C LYS A 75 -5.42 5.26 3.97
N PRO A 76 -4.53 6.21 3.66
CA PRO A 76 -3.31 5.92 2.93
C PRO A 76 -2.40 4.98 3.73
N ARG A 77 -1.76 4.01 3.06
CA ARG A 77 -0.75 3.14 3.67
C ARG A 77 0.68 3.56 3.31
N ALA A 78 0.84 4.20 2.16
CA ALA A 78 2.07 4.87 1.79
C ALA A 78 1.82 6.14 0.98
N ILE A 79 2.76 7.07 1.03
CA ILE A 79 2.79 8.25 0.16
C ILE A 79 4.18 8.44 -0.46
N VAL A 80 4.21 8.98 -1.68
CA VAL A 80 5.41 9.52 -2.34
C VAL A 80 5.25 11.02 -2.42
N VAL A 81 6.20 11.78 -1.88
CA VAL A 81 6.12 13.25 -1.76
C VAL A 81 7.48 13.91 -2.06
N PRO A 82 7.49 15.18 -2.54
CA PRO A 82 8.71 15.90 -2.90
C PRO A 82 9.44 16.51 -1.69
N HIS A 83 10.76 16.70 -1.82
CA HIS A 83 11.63 17.24 -0.76
C HIS A 83 12.39 18.53 -1.11
N ALA A 84 12.03 19.21 -2.20
CA ALA A 84 12.56 20.56 -2.43
C ALA A 84 12.12 21.56 -1.33
N GLY A 85 12.69 22.77 -1.36
CA GLY A 85 12.27 23.85 -0.46
C GLY A 85 10.77 24.16 -0.61
N TYR A 86 10.10 24.46 0.50
CA TYR A 86 8.64 24.55 0.60
C TYR A 86 8.01 25.57 -0.35
N ILE A 87 8.74 26.64 -0.67
CA ILE A 87 8.30 27.64 -1.65
C ILE A 87 8.10 27.04 -3.06
N TYR A 88 8.80 25.95 -3.38
CA TYR A 88 8.72 25.27 -4.67
C TYR A 88 7.77 24.07 -4.65
N SER A 89 7.94 23.16 -3.69
CA SER A 89 7.25 21.86 -3.68
C SER A 89 6.18 21.71 -2.59
N GLY A 90 6.12 22.64 -1.62
CA GLY A 90 5.25 22.51 -0.45
C GLY A 90 3.77 22.39 -0.79
N SER A 91 3.31 23.10 -1.82
CA SER A 91 1.92 22.97 -2.31
C SER A 91 1.59 21.58 -2.86
N THR A 92 2.54 20.90 -3.51
CA THR A 92 2.36 19.54 -4.00
C THR A 92 2.48 18.53 -2.86
N ALA A 93 3.50 18.65 -2.00
CA ALA A 93 3.67 17.78 -0.83
C ALA A 93 2.43 17.78 0.08
N ALA A 94 1.81 18.95 0.27
CA ALA A 94 0.62 19.11 1.09
C ALA A 94 -0.55 18.22 0.65
N HIS A 95 -0.66 17.85 -0.63
CA HIS A 95 -1.73 16.93 -1.06
C HIS A 95 -1.56 15.53 -0.44
N GLY A 96 -0.33 15.02 -0.35
CA GLY A 96 -0.01 13.73 0.26
C GLY A 96 -0.22 13.75 1.76
N PHE A 97 0.25 14.80 2.44
CA PHE A 97 0.07 14.94 3.88
C PHE A 97 -1.38 15.23 4.28
N LYS A 98 -2.11 16.01 3.49
CA LYS A 98 -3.53 16.26 3.71
C LYS A 98 -4.35 14.97 3.61
N ALA A 99 -3.98 14.06 2.72
CA ALA A 99 -4.63 12.76 2.60
C ALA A 99 -4.57 11.92 3.89
N LEU A 100 -3.55 12.14 4.75
CA LEU A 100 -3.41 11.46 6.04
C LEU A 100 -4.35 12.02 7.12
N GLN A 101 -4.87 13.23 6.94
CA GLN A 101 -5.64 13.93 7.98
C GLN A 101 -6.93 13.17 8.31
N GLY A 102 -7.11 12.88 9.61
CA GLY A 102 -8.28 12.15 10.12
C GLY A 102 -8.07 10.64 10.23
N HIS A 103 -6.88 10.14 9.90
CA HIS A 103 -6.48 8.76 10.09
C HIS A 103 -5.38 8.65 11.16
N ASP A 104 -5.41 7.57 11.94
CA ASP A 104 -4.45 7.35 13.02
C ASP A 104 -3.20 6.60 12.53
N TYR A 105 -2.02 7.10 12.90
CA TYR A 105 -0.74 6.44 12.64
C TYR A 105 0.13 6.53 13.89
N GLU A 106 0.64 5.38 14.34
CA GLU A 106 1.53 5.32 15.51
C GLU A 106 3.00 5.38 15.09
N THR A 107 3.33 4.83 13.92
CA THR A 107 4.69 4.78 13.39
C THR A 107 4.72 5.26 11.94
N VAL A 108 5.66 6.15 11.61
CA VAL A 108 5.89 6.62 10.24
C VAL A 108 7.30 6.26 9.79
N ILE A 109 7.43 5.37 8.82
CA ILE A 109 8.70 5.07 8.16
C ILE A 109 8.94 6.14 7.11
N VAL A 110 10.03 6.91 7.22
CA VAL A 110 10.38 7.95 6.24
C VAL A 110 11.68 7.54 5.54
N ILE A 111 11.59 7.25 4.24
CA ILE A 111 12.69 6.78 3.42
C ILE A 111 13.16 7.92 2.51
N GLY A 112 14.42 8.34 2.69
CA GLY A 112 15.05 9.38 1.88
C GLY A 112 16.35 8.90 1.24
N SER A 113 16.75 9.55 0.15
CA SER A 113 18.05 9.36 -0.50
C SER A 113 19.12 10.26 0.14
N SER A 114 20.35 9.75 0.26
CA SER A 114 21.51 10.53 0.69
C SER A 114 22.07 11.38 -0.47
N HIS A 115 22.06 12.70 -0.29
CA HIS A 115 22.64 13.68 -1.21
C HIS A 115 24.08 14.06 -0.87
N HIS A 116 24.47 13.88 0.39
CA HIS A 116 25.77 14.33 0.90
C HIS A 116 26.82 13.22 1.00
N TYR A 117 26.40 11.99 1.30
CA TYR A 117 27.29 10.86 1.52
C TYR A 117 26.97 9.67 0.62
N ALA A 118 28.00 9.10 0.00
CA ALA A 118 27.90 7.80 -0.65
C ALA A 118 28.29 6.69 0.34
N PHE A 119 27.44 5.69 0.54
CA PHE A 119 27.72 4.53 1.37
C PHE A 119 27.00 3.27 0.84
N ASP A 120 27.49 2.10 1.21
CA ASP A 120 26.83 0.83 0.90
C ASP A 120 25.81 0.50 1.99
N GLY A 121 24.57 0.22 1.59
CA GLY A 121 23.49 -0.15 2.48
C GLY A 121 22.58 1.02 2.91
N VAL A 122 22.09 0.92 4.14
CA VAL A 122 21.03 1.76 4.71
C VAL A 122 21.45 2.26 6.08
N ALA A 123 21.24 3.55 6.34
CA ALA A 123 21.49 4.14 7.65
C ALA A 123 20.16 4.38 8.40
N VAL A 124 20.19 4.08 9.69
CA VAL A 124 19.19 4.52 10.68
C VAL A 124 19.88 5.34 11.77
N PRO A 125 19.21 6.32 12.39
CA PRO A 125 19.83 7.18 13.38
C PRO A 125 20.15 6.47 14.69
N ASN A 126 21.18 6.96 15.38
CA ASN A 126 21.53 6.58 16.76
C ASN A 126 20.89 7.51 17.81
N SER A 127 20.25 8.58 17.35
CA SER A 127 19.55 9.54 18.19
C SER A 127 18.17 9.06 18.59
N THR A 128 17.65 9.62 19.68
CA THR A 128 16.29 9.34 20.18
C THR A 128 15.20 10.19 19.53
N HIS A 129 15.55 11.36 18.97
CA HIS A 129 14.58 12.29 18.39
C HIS A 129 15.14 13.01 17.17
N TYR A 130 14.22 13.50 16.32
CA TYR A 130 14.48 14.48 15.27
C TYR A 130 13.84 15.82 15.66
N ARG A 131 14.54 16.93 15.44
CA ARG A 131 14.04 18.27 15.76
C ARG A 131 13.65 19.04 14.51
N THR A 132 12.49 19.70 14.58
CA THR A 132 12.06 20.76 13.65
C THR A 132 11.76 22.03 14.46
N PRO A 133 11.43 23.17 13.81
CA PRO A 133 10.89 24.32 14.52
C PRO A 133 9.57 24.05 15.27
N LEU A 134 8.75 23.09 14.81
CA LEU A 134 7.46 22.75 15.42
C LEU A 134 7.60 21.87 16.67
N GLY A 135 8.76 21.25 16.87
CA GLY A 135 9.04 20.43 18.05
C GLY A 135 9.92 19.23 17.73
N ASP A 136 10.09 18.37 18.74
CA ASP A 136 10.84 17.12 18.59
C ASP A 136 9.87 15.97 18.29
N VAL A 137 10.23 15.09 17.35
CA VAL A 137 9.55 13.83 17.06
C VAL A 137 10.42 12.67 17.54
N ALA A 138 9.83 11.70 18.24
CA ALA A 138 10.55 10.54 18.74
C ALA A 138 10.93 9.60 17.58
N ILE A 139 12.15 9.05 17.64
CA ILE A 139 12.59 7.97 16.76
C ILE A 139 12.18 6.65 17.41
N SER A 140 11.41 5.84 16.69
CA SER A 140 10.88 4.59 17.24
C SER A 140 11.99 3.60 17.58
N GLY A 141 11.82 2.91 18.71
CA GLY A 141 12.69 1.80 19.11
C GLY A 141 12.78 0.69 18.07
N ARG A 142 11.73 0.52 17.24
CA ARG A 142 11.66 -0.44 16.13
C ARG A 142 12.75 -0.21 15.08
N ALA A 143 13.28 1.01 14.96
CA ALA A 143 14.44 1.28 14.09
C ALA A 143 15.68 0.44 14.46
N ALA A 144 15.79 0.04 15.74
CA ALA A 144 16.85 -0.84 16.21
C ALA A 144 16.75 -2.26 15.64
N GLU A 145 15.53 -2.74 15.37
CA GLU A 145 15.24 -4.09 14.89
C GLU A 145 15.70 -4.29 13.45
N LEU A 146 15.81 -3.20 12.69
CA LEU A 146 16.31 -3.21 11.32
C LEU A 146 17.83 -3.43 11.23
N VAL A 147 18.58 -3.15 12.30
CA VAL A 147 20.05 -3.18 12.27
C VAL A 147 20.54 -4.62 12.11
N ASP A 148 20.87 -4.96 10.87
CA ASP A 148 21.38 -6.27 10.46
C ASP A 148 22.11 -6.15 9.12
N GLY A 149 23.31 -6.69 9.03
CA GLY A 149 24.11 -6.71 7.81
C GLY A 149 24.33 -5.33 7.17
N PHE A 150 23.55 -5.03 6.11
CA PHE A 150 23.64 -3.81 5.31
C PHE A 150 22.93 -2.60 5.93
N ILE A 151 22.19 -2.78 7.03
CA ILE A 151 21.56 -1.68 7.77
C ILE A 151 22.42 -1.34 8.99
N PHE A 152 22.92 -0.11 9.05
CA PHE A 152 23.81 0.36 10.11
C PHE A 152 23.31 1.65 10.75
N ARG A 153 23.97 2.01 11.84
CA ARG A 153 23.55 3.07 12.75
C ARG A 153 24.48 4.26 12.66
N SER A 154 23.98 5.44 12.29
CA SER A 154 24.80 6.65 12.11
C SER A 154 23.98 7.92 12.32
N ASN A 155 24.58 8.95 12.91
CA ASN A 155 24.00 10.30 12.94
C ASN A 155 24.65 11.20 11.89
N ASP A 156 25.95 11.03 11.64
CA ASP A 156 26.76 11.88 10.76
C ASP A 156 26.18 12.02 9.34
N VAL A 157 25.56 10.96 8.83
CA VAL A 157 24.95 10.97 7.49
C VAL A 157 23.61 11.68 7.44
N PHE A 158 22.93 11.85 8.58
CA PHE A 158 21.67 12.58 8.70
C PHE A 158 21.89 14.07 8.98
N GLU A 159 23.00 14.44 9.63
CA GLU A 159 23.26 15.82 10.06
C GLU A 159 23.21 16.89 8.95
N PRO A 160 23.70 16.64 7.72
CA PRO A 160 23.55 17.59 6.63
C PRO A 160 22.36 17.30 5.71
N GLU A 161 21.65 16.19 5.91
CA GLU A 161 20.67 15.66 4.96
C GLU A 161 19.28 16.27 5.16
N HIS A 162 18.57 16.51 4.05
CA HIS A 162 17.27 17.16 4.06
C HIS A 162 16.13 16.26 3.59
N SER A 163 16.40 15.19 2.83
CA SER A 163 15.36 14.35 2.21
C SER A 163 14.38 13.72 3.19
N ILE A 164 14.76 13.52 4.45
CA ILE A 164 13.84 13.06 5.50
C ILE A 164 13.28 14.24 6.29
N GLU A 165 14.13 15.23 6.60
CA GLU A 165 13.80 16.35 7.48
C GLU A 165 12.60 17.15 6.99
N VAL A 166 12.55 17.43 5.69
CA VAL A 166 11.51 18.31 5.11
C VAL A 166 10.11 17.70 5.15
N GLU A 167 9.99 16.38 5.35
CA GLU A 167 8.70 15.70 5.49
C GLU A 167 8.14 15.84 6.92
N ILE A 168 9.00 16.01 7.92
CA ILE A 168 8.64 15.94 9.34
C ILE A 168 7.71 17.09 9.76
N PRO A 169 7.91 18.36 9.38
CA PRO A 169 6.98 19.43 9.76
C PRO A 169 5.57 19.18 9.25
N PHE A 170 5.40 18.67 8.02
CA PHE A 170 4.08 18.32 7.52
C PHE A 170 3.43 17.19 8.34
N LEU A 171 4.18 16.14 8.69
CA LEU A 171 3.69 15.07 9.56
C LEU A 171 3.23 15.63 10.93
N GLN A 172 4.01 16.53 11.54
CA GLN A 172 3.65 17.18 12.81
C GLN A 172 2.40 18.07 12.70
N SER A 173 2.09 18.60 11.51
CA SER A 173 0.91 19.42 11.28
C SER A 173 -0.37 18.61 11.04
N VAL A 174 -0.27 17.35 10.58
CA VAL A 174 -1.44 16.54 10.20
C VAL A 174 -1.71 15.35 11.12
N LEU A 175 -0.70 14.86 11.84
CA LEU A 175 -0.79 13.72 12.74
C LEU A 175 -0.81 14.15 14.21
N GLY A 176 -1.33 13.26 15.07
CA GLY A 176 -1.30 13.40 16.52
C GLY A 176 0.03 12.95 17.12
N ASP A 177 -0.02 12.10 18.14
CA ASP A 177 1.18 11.46 18.69
C ASP A 177 1.65 10.34 17.74
N PHE A 178 2.89 10.44 17.24
CA PHE A 178 3.51 9.41 16.40
C PHE A 178 5.03 9.35 16.63
N GLU A 179 5.62 8.22 16.27
CA GLU A 179 7.07 8.05 16.19
C GLU A 179 7.50 7.90 14.72
N ILE A 180 8.77 8.22 14.42
CA ILE A 180 9.34 8.02 13.09
C ILE A 180 10.40 6.91 13.07
N ILE A 181 10.53 6.23 11.95
CA ILE A 181 11.69 5.39 11.61
C ILE A 181 12.39 6.06 10.41
N PRO A 182 13.41 6.90 10.64
CA PRO A 182 14.17 7.52 9.56
C PRO A 182 15.08 6.50 8.89
N ILE A 183 14.95 6.35 7.57
CA ILE A 183 15.71 5.43 6.75
C ILE A 183 16.41 6.21 5.64
N LEU A 184 17.73 6.36 5.75
CA LEU A 184 18.53 7.01 4.73
C LEU A 184 19.24 5.97 3.86
N VAL A 185 19.01 6.02 2.56
CA VAL A 185 19.57 5.05 1.61
C VAL A 185 20.61 5.69 0.70
N SER A 186 21.61 4.92 0.29
CA SER A 186 22.58 5.34 -0.73
C SER A 186 22.76 4.27 -1.80
N ARG A 187 23.33 3.10 -1.48
CA ARG A 187 23.47 1.98 -2.42
C ARG A 187 22.90 0.71 -1.81
N VAL A 188 21.66 0.39 -2.17
CA VAL A 188 20.97 -0.82 -1.71
C VAL A 188 19.99 -1.29 -2.78
N ASP A 189 19.79 -2.60 -2.87
CA ASP A 189 18.76 -3.20 -3.68
C ASP A 189 17.36 -2.92 -3.07
N PRO A 190 16.43 -2.27 -3.79
CA PRO A 190 15.11 -1.93 -3.27
C PRO A 190 14.28 -3.13 -2.81
N GLN A 191 14.42 -4.29 -3.46
CA GLN A 191 13.72 -5.52 -3.08
C GLN A 191 14.18 -6.05 -1.72
N THR A 192 15.50 -6.02 -1.50
CA THR A 192 16.09 -6.41 -0.22
C THR A 192 15.64 -5.47 0.90
N LEU A 193 15.56 -4.16 0.63
CA LEU A 193 15.04 -3.20 1.59
C LEU A 193 13.55 -3.43 1.87
N ALA A 194 12.71 -3.55 0.83
CA ALA A 194 11.28 -3.83 0.97
C ALA A 194 11.02 -5.06 1.84
N SER A 195 11.74 -6.16 1.57
CA SER A 195 11.64 -7.41 2.34
C SER A 195 11.98 -7.24 3.83
N LYS A 196 12.88 -6.32 4.18
CA LYS A 196 13.22 -6.00 5.57
C LYS A 196 12.19 -5.09 6.23
N LEU A 197 11.46 -4.27 5.48
CA LEU A 197 10.45 -3.36 6.01
C LEU A 197 9.07 -3.99 6.16
N LEU A 198 8.70 -4.96 5.31
CA LEU A 198 7.40 -5.63 5.35
C LEU A 198 6.98 -6.10 6.76
N PRO A 199 7.86 -6.72 7.59
CA PRO A 199 7.46 -7.15 8.94
C PRO A 199 7.16 -6.00 9.92
N LEU A 200 7.55 -4.76 9.61
CA LEU A 200 7.27 -3.57 10.43
C LEU A 200 5.98 -2.85 10.02
N ILE A 201 5.35 -3.26 8.92
CA ILE A 201 4.18 -2.60 8.37
C ILE A 201 2.93 -3.29 8.89
N ASP A 202 2.32 -2.66 9.90
CA ASP A 202 1.02 -3.00 10.46
C ASP A 202 -0.01 -1.90 10.11
N GLU A 203 -1.27 -2.07 10.52
CA GLU A 203 -2.39 -1.16 10.24
C GLU A 203 -2.16 0.30 10.68
N ASN A 204 -1.23 0.55 11.61
CA ASN A 204 -0.91 1.87 12.14
C ASN A 204 0.45 2.40 11.66
N THR A 205 1.10 1.69 10.74
CA THR A 205 2.34 2.13 10.08
C THR A 205 2.04 2.84 8.76
N LEU A 206 2.56 4.06 8.61
CA LEU A 206 2.65 4.79 7.33
C LEU A 206 4.05 4.64 6.74
N VAL A 207 4.15 4.48 5.41
CA VAL A 207 5.43 4.56 4.69
C VAL A 207 5.48 5.82 3.82
N VAL A 208 6.50 6.65 4.01
CA VAL A 208 6.74 7.87 3.23
C VAL A 208 8.01 7.67 2.41
N ALA A 209 7.89 7.71 1.08
CA ALA A 209 9.05 7.79 0.19
C ALA A 209 9.24 9.24 -0.26
N SER A 210 10.42 9.78 0.00
CA SER A 210 10.74 11.15 -0.34
C SER A 210 11.48 11.23 -1.68
N SER A 211 10.90 11.95 -2.64
CA SER A 211 11.46 12.12 -3.98
C SER A 211 10.90 13.32 -4.74
N ASP A 212 11.80 14.15 -5.28
CA ASP A 212 11.52 14.99 -6.45
C ASP A 212 11.61 14.15 -7.75
N LEU A 213 11.09 14.67 -8.86
CA LEU A 213 11.10 14.01 -10.18
C LEU A 213 12.24 14.52 -11.08
N SER A 214 11.98 14.84 -12.36
CA SER A 214 13.01 15.30 -13.30
C SER A 214 13.65 16.62 -12.85
N HIS A 215 14.90 16.86 -13.27
CA HIS A 215 15.70 18.00 -12.82
C HIS A 215 16.29 18.80 -13.99
N TYR A 216 16.06 20.11 -13.97
CA TYR A 216 16.69 21.12 -14.82
C TYR A 216 16.39 21.03 -16.32
N TYR A 217 15.25 20.44 -16.69
CA TYR A 217 14.75 20.46 -18.06
C TYR A 217 13.86 21.69 -18.31
N PRO A 218 13.71 22.15 -19.57
CA PRO A 218 12.65 23.05 -19.96
C PRO A 218 11.27 22.47 -19.61
N TYR A 219 10.33 23.34 -19.24
CA TYR A 219 9.01 22.95 -18.70
C TYR A 219 8.30 21.81 -19.47
N GLU A 220 8.16 21.92 -20.79
CA GLU A 220 7.44 20.91 -21.60
C GLU A 220 8.17 19.56 -21.65
N GLU A 221 9.50 19.58 -21.62
CA GLU A 221 10.32 18.38 -21.59
C GLU A 221 10.22 17.69 -20.22
N ALA A 222 10.27 18.45 -19.13
CA ALA A 222 10.04 17.94 -17.78
C ALA A 222 8.66 17.26 -17.67
N VAL A 223 7.60 17.92 -18.14
CA VAL A 223 6.24 17.33 -18.15
C VAL A 223 6.19 16.02 -18.93
N SER A 224 6.86 15.95 -20.08
CA SER A 224 6.92 14.71 -20.86
C SER A 224 7.68 13.60 -20.14
N LEU A 225 8.81 13.90 -19.50
CA LEU A 225 9.63 12.92 -18.78
C LEU A 225 8.93 12.44 -17.50
N ASP A 226 8.37 13.38 -16.73
CA ASP A 226 7.67 13.10 -15.47
C ASP A 226 6.42 12.23 -15.68
N SER A 227 5.84 12.21 -16.89
CA SER A 227 4.75 11.29 -17.25
C SER A 227 5.07 9.82 -16.95
N ASN A 228 6.34 9.41 -17.07
CA ASN A 228 6.78 8.06 -16.74
C ASN A 228 6.64 7.76 -15.24
N CYS A 229 6.93 8.75 -14.40
CA CYS A 229 6.80 8.64 -12.95
C CYS A 229 5.34 8.69 -12.52
N ILE A 230 4.59 9.71 -12.94
CA ILE A 230 3.23 9.96 -12.46
C ILE A 230 2.21 8.95 -12.98
N GLU A 231 2.50 8.25 -14.08
CA GLU A 231 1.69 7.11 -14.55
C GLU A 231 2.23 5.78 -14.01
N GLY A 232 3.56 5.59 -13.99
CA GLY A 232 4.17 4.30 -13.64
C GLY A 232 4.08 3.96 -12.14
N ILE A 233 4.37 4.92 -11.27
CA ILE A 233 4.37 4.71 -9.81
C ILE A 233 2.99 4.28 -9.30
N PRO A 234 1.87 5.02 -9.52
CA PRO A 234 0.58 4.63 -8.98
C PRO A 234 0.02 3.34 -9.60
N ALA A 235 0.42 3.02 -10.85
CA ALA A 235 0.01 1.81 -11.54
C ALA A 235 0.83 0.56 -11.17
N LEU A 236 1.88 0.71 -10.35
CA LEU A 236 2.88 -0.33 -10.08
C LEU A 236 3.52 -0.89 -11.38
N ASP A 237 3.71 -0.03 -12.38
CA ASP A 237 4.34 -0.38 -13.65
C ASP A 237 5.86 -0.22 -13.54
N PHE A 238 6.52 -1.32 -13.15
CA PHE A 238 7.98 -1.35 -12.96
C PHE A 238 8.77 -1.14 -14.26
N GLU A 239 8.24 -1.59 -15.40
CA GLU A 239 8.89 -1.41 -16.71
C GLU A 239 8.89 0.07 -17.10
N ARG A 240 7.74 0.74 -16.99
CA ARG A 240 7.65 2.18 -17.23
C ARG A 240 8.50 2.98 -16.25
N PHE A 241 8.56 2.55 -14.99
CA PHE A 241 9.40 3.18 -13.98
C PHE A 241 10.91 3.13 -14.30
N GLU A 242 11.37 2.24 -15.17
CA GLU A 242 12.76 2.27 -15.64
C GLU A 242 13.11 3.60 -16.33
N SER A 243 12.12 4.23 -16.97
CA SER A 243 12.25 5.55 -17.63
C SER A 243 11.81 6.72 -16.73
N CYS A 244 11.49 6.48 -15.46
CA CYS A 244 11.18 7.53 -14.50
C CYS A 244 12.46 8.18 -13.96
N GLU A 245 12.60 9.49 -14.16
CA GLU A 245 13.67 10.30 -13.56
C GLU A 245 13.22 10.86 -12.21
N CYS A 246 13.83 10.38 -11.13
CA CYS A 246 13.55 10.83 -9.78
C CYS A 246 14.77 10.65 -8.86
N CYS A 247 15.00 11.58 -7.93
CA CYS A 247 16.14 11.51 -7.00
C CYS A 247 15.97 10.43 -5.91
N GLY A 248 14.72 10.11 -5.58
CA GLY A 248 14.30 9.08 -4.65
C GLY A 248 14.03 7.73 -5.31
N ARG A 249 14.80 7.33 -6.34
CA ARG A 249 14.57 6.07 -7.06
C ARG A 249 14.49 4.84 -6.15
N ILE A 250 15.41 4.71 -5.19
CA ILE A 250 15.41 3.59 -4.22
C ILE A 250 14.19 3.69 -3.28
N PRO A 251 13.92 4.83 -2.58
CA PRO A 251 12.72 5.00 -1.77
C PRO A 251 11.41 4.65 -2.50
N VAL A 252 11.24 5.16 -3.72
CA VAL A 252 10.02 4.98 -4.51
C VAL A 252 9.86 3.51 -4.94
N LEU A 253 10.91 2.87 -5.46
CA LEU A 253 10.86 1.44 -5.79
C LEU A 253 10.56 0.57 -4.56
N THR A 254 11.14 0.89 -3.41
CA THR A 254 10.84 0.17 -2.17
C THR A 254 9.36 0.28 -1.81
N VAL A 255 8.75 1.46 -1.92
CA VAL A 255 7.31 1.63 -1.70
C VAL A 255 6.48 0.91 -2.75
N MET A 256 6.85 0.94 -4.03
CA MET A 256 6.14 0.20 -5.08
C MET A 256 6.15 -1.31 -4.83
N LEU A 257 7.28 -1.88 -4.40
CA LEU A 257 7.40 -3.29 -4.07
C LEU A 257 6.59 -3.68 -2.82
N ILE A 258 6.58 -2.82 -1.80
CA ILE A 258 5.72 -3.00 -0.61
C ILE A 258 4.24 -2.96 -1.02
N ALA A 259 3.86 -1.98 -1.85
CA ALA A 259 2.49 -1.83 -2.34
C ALA A 259 2.06 -3.04 -3.18
N GLU A 260 2.93 -3.57 -4.04
CA GLU A 260 2.67 -4.79 -4.82
C GLU A 260 2.44 -6.00 -3.90
N GLU A 261 3.30 -6.20 -2.89
CA GLU A 261 3.19 -7.33 -1.96
C GLU A 261 1.88 -7.29 -1.15
N HIS A 262 1.48 -6.11 -0.69
CA HIS A 262 0.24 -5.90 0.04
C HIS A 262 -1.00 -5.73 -0.85
N GLY A 263 -0.87 -5.68 -2.17
CA GLY A 263 -2.00 -5.42 -3.08
C GLY A 263 -2.61 -4.02 -2.93
N TRP A 264 -1.80 -3.03 -2.53
CA TRP A 264 -2.24 -1.64 -2.44
C TRP A 264 -2.41 -1.02 -3.82
N VAL A 265 -3.36 -0.10 -3.95
CA VAL A 265 -3.62 0.62 -5.20
C VAL A 265 -3.16 2.06 -5.06
N GLY A 266 -2.38 2.52 -6.03
CA GLY A 266 -1.85 3.87 -6.08
C GLY A 266 -2.77 4.86 -6.81
N GLY A 267 -2.66 6.13 -6.45
CA GLY A 267 -3.31 7.24 -7.15
C GLY A 267 -2.49 8.52 -7.05
N LEU A 268 -2.38 9.23 -8.18
CA LEU A 268 -1.79 10.57 -8.22
C LEU A 268 -2.73 11.57 -7.54
N LEU A 269 -2.21 12.33 -6.57
CA LEU A 269 -2.97 13.35 -5.85
C LEU A 269 -2.71 14.75 -6.41
N ASP A 270 -1.46 15.07 -6.72
CA ASP A 270 -1.07 16.34 -7.36
C ASP A 270 0.23 16.14 -8.15
N TYR A 271 0.38 16.93 -9.21
CA TYR A 271 1.61 17.02 -9.98
C TYR A 271 1.82 18.47 -10.42
N ARG A 272 3.01 19.00 -10.17
CA ARG A 272 3.47 20.33 -10.57
C ARG A 272 4.96 20.29 -10.84
N ASN A 273 5.52 21.36 -11.37
CA ASN A 273 6.96 21.59 -11.32
C ASN A 273 7.28 22.98 -10.77
N SER A 274 8.56 23.26 -10.53
CA SER A 274 8.98 24.56 -9.97
C SER A 274 8.54 25.76 -10.80
N GLY A 275 8.32 25.60 -12.11
CA GLY A 275 7.79 26.65 -12.98
C GLY A 275 6.30 26.97 -12.79
N ASP A 276 5.56 26.13 -12.06
CA ASP A 276 4.17 26.39 -11.64
C ASP A 276 4.09 27.07 -10.27
N THR A 277 5.21 27.19 -9.57
CA THR A 277 5.29 27.79 -8.23
C THR A 277 6.21 29.02 -8.25
N ALA A 278 7.38 28.96 -7.61
CA ALA A 278 8.28 30.11 -7.44
C ALA A 278 9.48 30.10 -8.40
N GLY A 279 9.61 29.08 -9.24
CA GLY A 279 10.67 28.92 -10.24
C GLY A 279 10.31 29.49 -11.61
N THR A 280 11.29 29.46 -12.52
CA THR A 280 11.11 29.88 -13.92
C THR A 280 10.89 28.65 -14.81
N LYS A 281 10.44 28.82 -16.06
CA LYS A 281 10.08 27.69 -16.95
C LYS A 281 11.22 27.18 -17.82
N GLU A 282 12.42 27.76 -17.71
CA GLU A 282 13.59 27.41 -18.51
C GLU A 282 14.33 26.16 -18.01
N ALA A 283 14.30 25.90 -16.70
CA ALA A 283 14.94 24.76 -16.06
C ALA A 283 14.20 24.42 -14.76
N VAL A 284 13.24 23.49 -14.85
CA VAL A 284 12.32 23.16 -13.74
C VAL A 284 12.74 21.89 -13.01
N VAL A 285 12.20 21.69 -11.81
CA VAL A 285 12.23 20.41 -11.09
C VAL A 285 10.79 19.93 -10.93
N GLY A 286 10.52 18.68 -11.28
CA GLY A 286 9.19 18.07 -11.19
C GLY A 286 8.85 17.60 -9.77
N TYR A 287 7.57 17.70 -9.41
CA TYR A 287 7.05 17.32 -8.09
C TYR A 287 5.76 16.53 -8.26
N ALA A 288 5.65 15.40 -7.57
CA ALA A 288 4.40 14.65 -7.50
C ALA A 288 4.08 14.25 -6.08
N SER A 289 2.79 14.22 -5.76
CA SER A 289 2.26 13.59 -4.57
C SER A 289 1.41 12.41 -4.98
N ILE A 290 1.77 11.21 -4.52
CA ILE A 290 1.09 9.95 -4.85
C ILE A 290 0.76 9.25 -3.55
N ALA A 291 -0.41 8.63 -3.46
CA ALA A 291 -0.81 7.83 -2.30
C ALA A 291 -1.18 6.41 -2.71
N PHE A 292 -0.82 5.45 -1.87
CA PHE A 292 -1.21 4.04 -1.98
C PHE A 292 -2.19 3.71 -0.87
N TYR A 293 -3.25 3.01 -1.24
CA TYR A 293 -4.33 2.64 -0.34
C TYR A 293 -4.43 1.13 -0.27
N GLU A 294 -4.66 0.63 0.94
CA GLU A 294 -5.15 -0.73 1.09
C GLU A 294 -6.53 -0.78 0.43
N THR A 295 -6.67 -1.67 -0.55
CA THR A 295 -7.98 -1.95 -1.10
C THR A 295 -8.55 -3.12 -0.35
N SER A 296 -9.73 -2.94 0.23
CA SER A 296 -10.52 -4.07 0.70
C SER A 296 -10.79 -5.05 -0.44
N GLU A 297 -10.71 -4.63 -1.71
CA GLU A 297 -11.00 -5.44 -2.90
C GLU A 297 -9.89 -6.42 -3.32
N MET A 298 -8.62 -6.23 -2.95
CA MET A 298 -7.50 -7.07 -3.40
C MET A 298 -7.01 -8.06 -2.35
N LEU A 299 -6.72 -9.28 -2.76
CA LEU A 299 -6.12 -10.31 -1.93
C LEU A 299 -4.59 -10.20 -1.95
N THR A 300 -3.96 -10.28 -0.77
CA THR A 300 -2.49 -10.40 -0.63
C THR A 300 -1.97 -11.71 -1.22
N LYS A 301 -0.67 -11.81 -1.52
CA LYS A 301 -0.05 -13.07 -1.99
C LYS A 301 -0.24 -14.24 -1.02
N LEU A 302 -0.24 -13.96 0.28
CA LEU A 302 -0.49 -14.94 1.33
C LEU A 302 -1.92 -15.48 1.25
N GLU A 303 -2.91 -14.60 1.08
CA GLU A 303 -4.32 -14.96 0.95
C GLU A 303 -4.63 -15.68 -0.38
N GLN A 304 -4.02 -15.25 -1.48
CA GLN A 304 -4.09 -15.95 -2.77
C GLN A 304 -3.57 -17.39 -2.63
N SER A 305 -2.37 -17.54 -2.04
CA SER A 305 -1.76 -18.86 -1.78
C SER A 305 -2.62 -19.72 -0.87
N PHE A 306 -3.23 -19.12 0.15
CA PHE A 306 -4.18 -19.81 1.03
C PHE A 306 -5.40 -20.33 0.25
N LEU A 307 -6.03 -19.51 -0.59
CA LEU A 307 -7.21 -19.89 -1.37
C LEU A 307 -6.91 -20.98 -2.40
N LEU A 308 -5.75 -20.93 -3.07
CA LEU A 308 -5.30 -21.99 -3.97
C LEU A 308 -5.10 -23.31 -3.22
N SER A 309 -4.40 -23.27 -2.08
CA SER A 309 -4.23 -24.44 -1.22
C SER A 309 -5.56 -24.99 -0.72
N LEU A 310 -6.51 -24.11 -0.40
CA LEU A 310 -7.85 -24.49 0.04
C LEU A 310 -8.62 -25.20 -1.08
N ALA A 311 -8.60 -24.67 -2.31
CA ALA A 311 -9.23 -25.31 -3.47
C ALA A 311 -8.64 -26.70 -3.73
N ARG A 312 -7.30 -26.81 -3.74
CA ARG A 312 -6.56 -28.07 -3.91
C ARG A 312 -6.98 -29.13 -2.89
N LYS A 313 -6.86 -28.79 -1.60
CA LYS A 313 -7.23 -29.69 -0.48
C LYS A 313 -8.70 -30.09 -0.52
N THR A 314 -9.57 -29.17 -0.96
CA THR A 314 -11.00 -29.45 -1.12
C THR A 314 -11.23 -30.54 -2.17
N ILE A 315 -10.63 -30.41 -3.35
CA ILE A 315 -10.80 -31.38 -4.42
C ILE A 315 -10.22 -32.74 -4.01
N GLU A 316 -9.02 -32.76 -3.42
CA GLU A 316 -8.36 -33.99 -2.93
C GLU A 316 -9.17 -34.72 -1.85
N GLY A 317 -9.62 -33.98 -0.84
CA GLY A 317 -10.41 -34.52 0.27
C GLY A 317 -11.77 -35.05 -0.21
N TYR A 318 -12.40 -34.34 -1.14
CA TYR A 318 -13.71 -34.71 -1.65
C TYR A 318 -13.66 -35.93 -2.58
N LEU A 319 -12.63 -36.03 -3.43
CA LEU A 319 -12.43 -37.20 -4.30
C LEU A 319 -12.04 -38.47 -3.52
N THR A 320 -11.30 -38.31 -2.41
CA THR A 320 -10.83 -39.45 -1.62
C THR A 320 -11.91 -39.97 -0.67
N ASN A 321 -12.54 -39.07 0.10
CA ASN A 321 -13.42 -39.45 1.20
C ASN A 321 -14.75 -38.66 1.24
N GLN A 322 -15.05 -37.85 0.22
CA GLN A 322 -16.20 -36.92 0.22
C GLN A 322 -16.20 -35.95 1.42
N LEU A 323 -15.00 -35.56 1.87
CA LEU A 323 -14.83 -34.64 2.99
C LEU A 323 -14.46 -33.24 2.48
N LEU A 324 -15.08 -32.22 3.08
CA LEU A 324 -14.69 -30.82 2.90
C LEU A 324 -13.73 -30.41 4.03
N PRO A 325 -12.80 -29.48 3.77
CA PRO A 325 -11.90 -28.99 4.81
C PRO A 325 -12.67 -28.23 5.89
N GLU A 326 -12.37 -28.51 7.16
CA GLU A 326 -12.82 -27.68 8.28
C GLU A 326 -11.93 -26.43 8.37
N ILE A 327 -12.57 -25.26 8.48
CA ILE A 327 -11.89 -23.98 8.52
C ILE A 327 -12.18 -23.29 9.84
N ASP A 328 -11.12 -22.91 10.55
CA ASP A 328 -11.21 -22.08 11.73
C ASP A 328 -11.23 -20.59 11.32
N GLU A 329 -12.42 -19.99 11.37
CA GLU A 329 -12.63 -18.60 10.94
C GLU A 329 -11.85 -17.58 11.77
N THR A 330 -11.40 -17.92 13.00
CA THR A 330 -10.63 -16.97 13.82
C THR A 330 -9.23 -16.71 13.28
N ASN A 331 -8.72 -17.59 12.41
CA ASN A 331 -7.42 -17.45 11.77
C ASN A 331 -7.51 -16.89 10.34
N LEU A 332 -8.72 -16.55 9.88
CA LEU A 332 -8.92 -15.94 8.56
C LEU A 332 -8.91 -14.41 8.66
N SER A 333 -8.28 -13.78 7.67
CA SER A 333 -8.41 -12.34 7.45
C SER A 333 -9.85 -11.96 7.08
N GLU A 334 -10.21 -10.70 7.27
CA GLU A 334 -11.58 -10.20 7.02
C GLU A 334 -12.00 -10.38 5.56
N ILE A 335 -11.12 -10.12 4.59
CA ILE A 335 -11.43 -10.24 3.15
C ILE A 335 -11.83 -11.66 2.74
N LEU A 336 -11.29 -12.69 3.40
CA LEU A 336 -11.66 -14.08 3.13
C LEU A 336 -13.05 -14.43 3.66
N LYS A 337 -13.54 -13.68 4.66
CA LYS A 337 -14.86 -13.81 5.27
C LYS A 337 -15.91 -12.94 4.58
N GLU A 338 -15.49 -11.98 3.76
CA GLU A 338 -16.41 -11.16 2.95
C GLU A 338 -17.19 -12.00 1.94
N THR A 339 -18.44 -11.62 1.71
CA THR A 339 -19.29 -12.27 0.71
C THR A 339 -18.87 -11.81 -0.68
N ARG A 340 -18.29 -12.71 -1.48
CA ARG A 340 -17.72 -12.41 -2.82
C ARG A 340 -18.11 -13.43 -3.87
N GLY A 341 -18.15 -12.98 -5.12
CA GLY A 341 -18.20 -13.86 -6.27
C GLY A 341 -16.82 -14.42 -6.56
N CYS A 342 -16.75 -15.68 -6.97
CA CYS A 342 -15.50 -16.31 -7.36
C CYS A 342 -15.73 -17.38 -8.43
N PHE A 343 -14.71 -17.64 -9.25
CA PHE A 343 -14.63 -18.79 -10.15
C PHE A 343 -13.42 -19.63 -9.77
N VAL A 344 -13.59 -20.95 -9.79
CA VAL A 344 -12.48 -21.91 -9.73
C VAL A 344 -12.38 -22.57 -11.09
N THR A 345 -11.19 -22.47 -11.67
CA THR A 345 -10.84 -23.01 -12.99
C THR A 345 -9.80 -24.11 -12.81
N LEU A 346 -10.01 -25.23 -13.47
CA LEU A 346 -9.11 -26.37 -13.52
C LEU A 346 -8.55 -26.46 -14.93
N ASN A 347 -7.24 -26.37 -15.07
CA ASN A 347 -6.53 -26.52 -16.33
C ASN A 347 -5.65 -27.76 -16.30
N THR A 348 -5.31 -28.27 -17.48
CA THR A 348 -4.30 -29.30 -17.68
C THR A 348 -3.39 -28.88 -18.83
N ASN A 349 -2.33 -29.64 -19.09
CA ASN A 349 -1.49 -29.45 -20.29
C ASN A 349 -2.27 -29.55 -21.63
N ARG A 350 -3.53 -30.03 -21.59
CA ARG A 350 -4.42 -30.12 -22.75
C ARG A 350 -5.47 -29.00 -22.81
N GLY A 351 -5.42 -28.05 -21.90
CA GLY A 351 -6.37 -26.94 -21.76
C GLY A 351 -7.37 -27.15 -20.62
N LEU A 352 -8.48 -26.42 -20.71
CA LEU A 352 -9.54 -26.34 -19.70
C LEU A 352 -10.14 -27.73 -19.36
N ARG A 353 -10.25 -28.02 -18.07
CA ARG A 353 -10.76 -29.28 -17.50
C ARG A 353 -12.01 -29.11 -16.63
N GLY A 354 -12.29 -27.90 -16.19
CA GLY A 354 -13.50 -27.49 -15.47
C GLY A 354 -13.44 -26.01 -15.13
N CYS A 355 -14.57 -25.31 -15.12
CA CYS A 355 -14.64 -23.94 -14.60
C CYS A 355 -16.06 -23.64 -14.13
N ILE A 356 -16.20 -23.39 -12.83
CA ILE A 356 -17.48 -23.07 -12.20
C ILE A 356 -17.29 -21.89 -11.23
N GLY A 357 -18.30 -21.02 -11.19
CA GLY A 357 -18.33 -19.87 -10.31
C GLY A 357 -19.64 -19.11 -10.36
N HIS A 358 -19.74 -18.13 -9.48
CA HIS A 358 -20.88 -17.23 -9.39
C HIS A 358 -20.39 -15.79 -9.38
N ILE A 359 -21.03 -14.93 -10.18
CA ILE A 359 -20.65 -13.52 -10.27
C ILE A 359 -21.19 -12.74 -9.09
N LEU A 360 -22.46 -12.96 -8.78
CA LEU A 360 -23.08 -12.31 -7.64
C LEU A 360 -22.57 -12.97 -6.35
N PRO A 361 -22.14 -12.17 -5.37
CA PRO A 361 -21.70 -12.68 -4.07
C PRO A 361 -22.87 -13.36 -3.35
N GLN A 362 -22.65 -14.59 -2.85
CA GLN A 362 -23.68 -15.38 -2.16
C GLN A 362 -23.24 -15.88 -0.79
N VAL A 363 -21.97 -16.24 -0.65
CA VAL A 363 -21.35 -16.79 0.56
C VAL A 363 -19.99 -16.14 0.78
N PRO A 364 -19.41 -16.22 2.00
CA PRO A 364 -18.03 -15.84 2.26
C PRO A 364 -17.05 -16.42 1.22
N LEU A 365 -16.02 -15.65 0.87
CA LEU A 365 -15.09 -16.00 -0.22
C LEU A 365 -14.46 -17.38 -0.02
N TYR A 366 -14.00 -17.71 1.19
CA TYR A 366 -13.42 -19.02 1.47
C TYR A 366 -14.41 -20.17 1.19
N GLN A 367 -15.70 -19.99 1.53
CA GLN A 367 -16.76 -20.95 1.24
C GLN A 367 -17.07 -21.00 -0.26
N CYS A 368 -17.08 -19.86 -0.94
CA CYS A 368 -17.25 -19.76 -2.39
C CYS A 368 -16.21 -20.64 -3.10
N VAL A 369 -14.93 -20.54 -2.68
CA VAL A 369 -13.83 -21.33 -3.26
C VAL A 369 -14.04 -22.83 -3.00
N ILE A 370 -14.39 -23.24 -1.78
CA ILE A 370 -14.67 -24.66 -1.46
C ILE A 370 -15.78 -25.21 -2.38
N GLN A 371 -16.92 -24.52 -2.45
CA GLN A 371 -18.08 -24.97 -3.22
C GLN A 371 -17.80 -25.04 -4.73
N ASN A 372 -17.14 -24.02 -5.26
CA ASN A 372 -16.83 -23.93 -6.68
C ASN A 372 -15.69 -24.89 -7.08
N ALA A 373 -14.75 -25.21 -6.18
CA ALA A 373 -13.71 -26.21 -6.44
C ALA A 373 -14.31 -27.61 -6.64
N VAL A 374 -15.23 -28.03 -5.76
CA VAL A 374 -15.98 -29.30 -5.93
C VAL A 374 -16.78 -29.26 -7.23
N SER A 375 -17.48 -28.15 -7.48
CA SER A 375 -18.34 -28.04 -8.65
C SER A 375 -17.56 -28.03 -9.96
N ALA A 376 -16.43 -27.35 -10.03
CA ALA A 376 -15.54 -27.36 -11.20
C ALA A 376 -14.97 -28.75 -11.46
N ALA A 377 -14.64 -29.51 -10.41
CA ALA A 377 -14.10 -30.86 -10.53
C ALA A 377 -15.15 -31.91 -10.93
N LEU A 378 -16.39 -31.80 -10.42
CA LEU A 378 -17.37 -32.89 -10.47
C LEU A 378 -18.69 -32.57 -11.17
N HIS A 379 -19.03 -31.29 -11.31
CA HIS A 379 -20.37 -30.86 -11.71
C HIS A 379 -20.38 -29.91 -12.93
N ASP A 380 -19.23 -29.65 -13.56
CA ASP A 380 -19.18 -28.96 -14.84
C ASP A 380 -19.68 -29.89 -15.97
N ALA A 381 -20.91 -29.64 -16.43
CA ALA A 381 -21.60 -30.46 -17.42
C ALA A 381 -20.87 -30.58 -18.78
N ARG A 382 -19.87 -29.74 -19.05
CA ARG A 382 -19.05 -29.82 -20.28
C ARG A 382 -18.02 -30.95 -20.22
N PHE A 383 -17.71 -31.47 -19.02
CA PHE A 383 -16.64 -32.42 -18.80
C PHE A 383 -17.11 -33.64 -17.98
N THR A 384 -16.42 -34.77 -18.11
CA THR A 384 -16.60 -35.89 -17.18
C THR A 384 -16.01 -35.54 -15.81
N PRO A 385 -16.56 -36.04 -14.70
CA PRO A 385 -15.98 -35.80 -13.37
C PRO A 385 -14.49 -36.13 -13.30
N VAL A 386 -13.71 -35.28 -12.63
CA VAL A 386 -12.27 -35.49 -12.38
C VAL A 386 -12.06 -36.72 -11.51
N THR A 387 -11.01 -37.49 -11.82
CA THR A 387 -10.58 -38.65 -11.02
C THR A 387 -9.31 -38.35 -10.22
N SER A 388 -9.06 -39.10 -9.15
CA SER A 388 -7.88 -38.90 -8.29
C SER A 388 -6.54 -39.00 -9.05
N ASN A 389 -6.47 -39.80 -10.11
CA ASN A 389 -5.25 -39.95 -10.92
C ASN A 389 -4.97 -38.75 -11.84
N GLU A 390 -5.94 -37.85 -12.04
CA GLU A 390 -5.75 -36.64 -12.84
C GLU A 390 -5.20 -35.47 -12.02
N LEU A 391 -5.23 -35.55 -10.68
CA LEU A 391 -4.98 -34.41 -9.79
C LEU A 391 -3.58 -33.81 -9.95
N ASP A 392 -2.55 -34.65 -10.05
CA ASP A 392 -1.16 -34.22 -10.23
C ASP A 392 -0.95 -33.41 -11.53
N GLY A 393 -1.83 -33.58 -12.51
CA GLY A 393 -1.78 -32.87 -13.79
C GLY A 393 -2.75 -31.70 -13.89
N ILE A 394 -3.49 -31.38 -12.82
CA ILE A 394 -4.43 -30.27 -12.78
C ILE A 394 -3.76 -29.06 -12.15
N HIS A 395 -3.78 -27.94 -12.87
CA HIS A 395 -3.43 -26.61 -12.39
C HIS A 395 -4.70 -25.85 -12.02
N ILE A 396 -4.72 -25.19 -10.86
CA ILE A 396 -5.89 -24.42 -10.40
C ILE A 396 -5.65 -22.92 -10.60
N ASP A 397 -6.64 -22.26 -11.16
CA ASP A 397 -6.73 -20.80 -11.18
C ASP A 397 -7.99 -20.37 -10.43
N ILE A 398 -7.90 -19.28 -9.68
CA ILE A 398 -9.03 -18.68 -8.97
C ILE A 398 -9.20 -17.24 -9.47
N SER A 399 -10.43 -16.92 -9.87
CA SER A 399 -10.83 -15.54 -10.19
C SER A 399 -11.75 -15.03 -9.09
N VAL A 400 -11.27 -14.11 -8.26
CA VAL A 400 -12.08 -13.43 -7.24
C VAL A 400 -12.62 -12.13 -7.78
N LEU A 401 -13.91 -11.89 -7.59
CA LEU A 401 -14.60 -10.76 -8.20
C LEU A 401 -14.84 -9.66 -7.17
N SER A 402 -14.67 -8.40 -7.59
CA SER A 402 -15.21 -7.29 -6.82
C SER A 402 -16.74 -7.32 -6.84
N VAL A 403 -17.37 -6.69 -5.85
CA VAL A 403 -18.83 -6.56 -5.83
C VAL A 403 -19.25 -5.65 -6.99
N PRO A 404 -20.17 -6.09 -7.87
CA PRO A 404 -20.61 -5.25 -8.99
C PRO A 404 -21.12 -3.89 -8.53
N LYS A 405 -20.56 -2.82 -9.11
CA LYS A 405 -20.97 -1.44 -8.88
C LYS A 405 -21.77 -0.93 -10.05
N LYS A 406 -22.91 -0.31 -9.77
CA LYS A 406 -23.77 0.26 -10.80
C LYS A 406 -23.09 1.45 -11.48
N ILE A 407 -23.14 1.47 -12.81
CA ILE A 407 -22.77 2.65 -13.59
C ILE A 407 -23.92 3.65 -13.55
N GLU A 408 -23.64 4.86 -13.06
CA GLU A 408 -24.57 5.98 -13.14
C GLU A 408 -24.38 6.76 -14.45
N PHE A 409 -25.47 6.97 -15.19
CA PHE A 409 -25.51 7.67 -16.48
C PHE A 409 -26.85 8.38 -16.67
N GLN A 410 -26.87 9.50 -17.41
CA GLN A 410 -28.12 10.23 -17.69
C GLN A 410 -28.82 9.69 -18.95
N SER A 411 -28.04 9.23 -19.92
CA SER A 411 -28.52 8.61 -21.15
C SER A 411 -27.73 7.32 -21.46
N PRO A 412 -28.38 6.27 -22.02
CA PRO A 412 -27.68 5.03 -22.36
C PRO A 412 -26.49 5.18 -23.32
N GLY A 413 -26.45 6.28 -24.10
CA GLY A 413 -25.32 6.60 -24.98
C GLY A 413 -24.01 6.92 -24.25
N GLU A 414 -24.06 7.21 -22.94
CA GLU A 414 -22.86 7.46 -22.12
C GLU A 414 -22.17 6.17 -21.66
N ILE A 415 -22.88 5.02 -21.71
CA ILE A 415 -22.39 3.75 -21.15
C ILE A 415 -21.04 3.35 -21.76
N PRO A 416 -20.84 3.33 -23.09
CA PRO A 416 -19.54 2.97 -23.67
C PRO A 416 -18.40 3.86 -23.14
N GLY A 417 -18.62 5.16 -23.00
CA GLY A 417 -17.62 6.10 -22.47
C GLY A 417 -17.14 5.78 -21.06
N LYS A 418 -17.93 5.03 -20.28
CA LYS A 418 -17.64 4.69 -18.88
C LYS A 418 -17.01 3.29 -18.70
N LEU A 419 -16.95 2.48 -19.75
CA LEU A 419 -16.33 1.15 -19.70
C LEU A 419 -14.83 1.21 -20.00
N ARG A 420 -14.06 0.38 -19.31
CA ARG A 420 -12.61 0.21 -19.47
C ARG A 420 -12.30 -1.19 -20.02
N PRO A 421 -12.00 -1.32 -21.32
CA PRO A 421 -11.64 -2.60 -21.92
C PRO A 421 -10.47 -3.27 -21.19
N GLY A 422 -10.53 -4.58 -21.00
CA GLY A 422 -9.54 -5.37 -20.28
C GLY A 422 -9.59 -5.25 -18.75
N ILE A 423 -10.28 -4.25 -18.20
CA ILE A 423 -10.39 -4.00 -16.76
C ILE A 423 -11.78 -4.37 -16.24
N ASP A 424 -12.84 -3.93 -16.92
CA ASP A 424 -14.21 -4.07 -16.43
C ASP A 424 -14.87 -5.37 -16.93
N GLY A 425 -15.29 -6.23 -16.00
CA GLY A 425 -16.38 -7.17 -16.22
C GLY A 425 -17.69 -6.41 -16.21
N VAL A 426 -18.65 -6.83 -17.03
CA VAL A 426 -19.90 -6.08 -17.22
C VAL A 426 -21.08 -7.00 -16.96
N VAL A 427 -21.97 -6.61 -16.07
CA VAL A 427 -23.30 -7.20 -15.89
C VAL A 427 -24.32 -6.25 -16.51
N LEU A 428 -25.09 -6.76 -17.47
CA LEU A 428 -26.13 -6.00 -18.16
C LEU A 428 -27.50 -6.55 -17.78
N HIS A 429 -28.39 -5.65 -17.38
CA HIS A 429 -29.77 -5.97 -17.03
C HIS A 429 -30.72 -5.27 -17.98
N TYR A 430 -31.67 -6.00 -18.55
CA TYR A 430 -32.73 -5.44 -19.39
C TYR A 430 -33.99 -6.31 -19.38
N ASN A 431 -35.15 -5.71 -19.10
CA ASN A 431 -36.45 -6.39 -19.07
C ASN A 431 -36.47 -7.69 -18.22
N GLY A 432 -35.86 -7.64 -17.04
CA GLY A 432 -35.79 -8.78 -16.11
C GLY A 432 -34.86 -9.91 -16.57
N ARG A 433 -34.04 -9.68 -17.60
CA ARG A 433 -32.98 -10.58 -18.03
C ARG A 433 -31.62 -9.98 -17.69
N THR A 434 -30.66 -10.88 -17.48
CA THR A 434 -29.30 -10.53 -17.13
C THR A 434 -28.32 -11.31 -18.00
N SER A 435 -27.30 -10.62 -18.50
CA SER A 435 -26.10 -11.23 -19.09
C SER A 435 -24.85 -10.61 -18.49
N THR A 436 -23.73 -11.29 -18.70
CA THR A 436 -22.47 -10.89 -18.11
C THR A 436 -21.27 -11.41 -18.90
N TYR A 437 -20.19 -10.66 -18.89
CA TYR A 437 -18.87 -11.07 -19.36
C TYR A 437 -17.80 -10.66 -18.36
N LEU A 438 -16.77 -11.50 -18.24
CA LEU A 438 -15.56 -11.22 -17.47
C LEU A 438 -14.65 -10.24 -18.26
N PRO A 439 -13.70 -9.54 -17.59
CA PRO A 439 -12.76 -8.62 -18.26
C PRO A 439 -11.98 -9.25 -19.42
N GLN A 440 -11.66 -10.55 -19.38
CA GLN A 440 -10.87 -11.22 -20.41
C GLN A 440 -11.58 -11.28 -21.78
N VAL A 441 -12.91 -11.14 -21.82
CA VAL A 441 -13.69 -11.19 -23.06
C VAL A 441 -13.41 -9.99 -23.96
N TRP A 442 -12.93 -8.87 -23.40
CA TRP A 442 -12.51 -7.69 -24.16
C TRP A 442 -11.43 -8.01 -25.20
N GLY A 443 -10.58 -9.02 -24.97
CA GLY A 443 -9.57 -9.45 -25.94
C GLY A 443 -10.16 -10.02 -27.24
N GLN A 444 -11.40 -10.52 -27.21
CA GLN A 444 -12.14 -11.00 -28.38
C GLN A 444 -13.09 -9.95 -28.94
N LEU A 445 -13.61 -9.08 -28.09
CA LEU A 445 -14.59 -8.03 -28.41
C LEU A 445 -14.07 -6.67 -27.88
N PRO A 446 -13.07 -6.05 -28.51
CA PRO A 446 -12.44 -4.83 -27.99
C PRO A 446 -13.33 -3.59 -28.16
N GLU A 447 -14.20 -3.59 -29.16
CA GLU A 447 -15.12 -2.48 -29.45
C GLU A 447 -16.30 -2.49 -28.45
N LYS A 448 -16.46 -1.39 -27.71
CA LYS A 448 -17.38 -1.28 -26.56
C LYS A 448 -18.84 -1.51 -26.93
N GLU A 449 -19.27 -0.93 -28.04
CA GLU A 449 -20.62 -1.06 -28.55
C GLU A 449 -20.90 -2.50 -29.01
N GLU A 450 -19.90 -3.17 -29.61
CA GLU A 450 -20.01 -4.56 -30.01
C GLU A 450 -20.05 -5.50 -28.80
N PHE A 451 -19.22 -5.24 -27.79
CA PHE A 451 -19.21 -5.96 -26.52
C PHE A 451 -20.58 -5.89 -25.82
N LEU A 452 -21.14 -4.69 -25.68
CA LEU A 452 -22.48 -4.46 -25.12
C LEU A 452 -23.58 -5.11 -25.97
N SER A 453 -23.45 -5.06 -27.30
CA SER A 453 -24.41 -5.69 -28.20
C SER A 453 -24.39 -7.22 -28.10
N SER A 454 -23.20 -7.81 -27.93
CA SER A 454 -23.01 -9.23 -27.68
C SER A 454 -23.65 -9.65 -26.35
N LEU A 455 -23.52 -8.83 -25.29
CA LEU A 455 -24.23 -9.05 -24.02
C LEU A 455 -25.75 -9.06 -24.19
N CYS A 456 -26.31 -8.13 -24.96
CA CYS A 456 -27.74 -8.12 -25.27
C CYS A 456 -28.19 -9.41 -25.97
N ILE A 457 -27.43 -9.87 -26.96
CA ILE A 457 -27.73 -11.11 -27.69
C ILE A 457 -27.64 -12.31 -26.75
N LYS A 458 -26.65 -12.35 -25.86
CA LYS A 458 -26.44 -13.44 -24.88
C LYS A 458 -27.63 -13.65 -23.94
N GLN A 459 -28.31 -12.58 -23.53
CA GLN A 459 -29.57 -12.67 -22.76
C GLN A 459 -30.82 -12.84 -23.64
N GLY A 460 -30.66 -13.02 -24.95
CA GLY A 460 -31.76 -13.18 -25.92
C GLY A 460 -32.57 -11.92 -26.17
N SER A 461 -31.96 -10.74 -26.04
CA SER A 461 -32.55 -9.42 -26.35
C SER A 461 -32.04 -8.87 -27.69
N PRO A 462 -32.70 -7.85 -28.28
CA PRO A 462 -32.18 -7.16 -29.47
C PRO A 462 -30.77 -6.60 -29.22
N ALA A 463 -29.89 -6.65 -30.22
CA ALA A 463 -28.48 -6.27 -30.07
C ALA A 463 -28.28 -4.84 -29.52
N ASN A 464 -29.20 -3.92 -29.78
CA ASN A 464 -29.14 -2.55 -29.28
C ASN A 464 -29.81 -2.35 -27.91
N CYS A 465 -30.13 -3.41 -27.15
CA CYS A 465 -30.85 -3.29 -25.87
C CYS A 465 -30.14 -2.39 -24.84
N TRP A 466 -28.82 -2.33 -24.92
CA TRP A 466 -27.98 -1.51 -24.06
C TRP A 466 -28.18 0.00 -24.30
N ALA A 467 -28.73 0.37 -25.46
CA ALA A 467 -29.02 1.77 -25.82
C ALA A 467 -30.50 2.15 -25.57
N LEU A 468 -31.31 1.24 -25.01
CA LEU A 468 -32.74 1.48 -24.79
C LEU A 468 -33.04 1.92 -23.35
N PRO A 469 -34.14 2.66 -23.12
CA PRO A 469 -34.58 3.00 -21.77
C PRO A 469 -34.83 1.75 -20.91
N GLY A 470 -34.43 1.81 -19.64
CA GLY A 470 -34.61 0.73 -18.67
C GLY A 470 -33.47 -0.29 -18.63
N VAL A 471 -32.38 -0.08 -19.39
CA VAL A 471 -31.12 -0.79 -19.16
C VAL A 471 -30.51 -0.38 -17.82
N ALA A 472 -29.94 -1.34 -17.10
CA ALA A 472 -29.00 -1.08 -16.02
C ALA A 472 -27.71 -1.84 -16.30
N VAL A 473 -26.58 -1.20 -15.98
CA VAL A 473 -25.25 -1.77 -16.20
C VAL A 473 -24.48 -1.67 -14.89
N GLU A 474 -23.84 -2.76 -14.51
CA GLU A 474 -22.92 -2.83 -13.38
C GLU A 474 -21.56 -3.29 -13.89
N THR A 475 -20.49 -2.80 -13.26
CA THR A 475 -19.12 -3.25 -13.54
C THR A 475 -18.49 -3.87 -12.31
N TYR A 476 -17.64 -4.85 -12.54
CA TYR A 476 -16.82 -5.50 -11.53
C TYR A 476 -15.45 -5.81 -12.11
N GLN A 477 -14.48 -6.09 -11.26
CA GLN A 477 -13.14 -6.49 -11.62
C GLN A 477 -12.97 -7.96 -11.28
N ALA A 478 -12.10 -8.66 -12.02
CA ALA A 478 -11.72 -10.04 -11.74
C ALA A 478 -10.23 -10.08 -11.43
N PHE A 479 -9.91 -10.50 -10.21
CA PHE A 479 -8.54 -10.70 -9.74
C PHE A 479 -8.21 -12.18 -9.89
N VAL A 480 -7.34 -12.48 -10.85
CA VAL A 480 -6.99 -13.85 -11.23
C VAL A 480 -5.61 -14.19 -10.70
N PHE A 481 -5.49 -15.35 -10.07
CA PHE A 481 -4.23 -15.92 -9.60
C PHE A 481 -4.27 -17.43 -9.76
N GLU A 482 -3.10 -18.03 -9.99
CA GLU A 482 -2.92 -19.44 -10.33
C GLU A 482 -1.84 -20.07 -9.44
N GLU A 483 -1.80 -21.40 -9.39
CA GLU A 483 -0.75 -22.12 -8.67
C GLU A 483 0.64 -21.85 -9.26
N GLY A 484 1.68 -22.07 -8.45
CA GLY A 484 3.09 -21.94 -8.85
C GLY A 484 3.70 -23.25 -9.34
#